data_AF-A0A0U1NJL7-F1
#
_entry.id   AF-A0A0U1NJL7-F1
#
_cell.length_a   1.000
_cell.length_b   1.000
_cell.length_c   1.000
_cell.angle_alpha   90.00
_cell.angle_beta   90.00
_cell.angle_gamma   90.00
#
_symmetry.space_group_name_H-M   'P 1'
#
loop_
_entity.id
_entity.type
_entity.pdbx_description
1 polymer ?
#
loop_
_entity_poly.entity_id
_entity_poly.type
_entity_poly.pdbx_seq_one_letter_code
_entity_poly.pdbx_strand_id
1 'polypeptide(L)'
;MFRRLFKWITRGPAPQQIKEGTHSASVTHVSILDGTMSSLSVGRETNAGHVFKLLQEVGESPQLSVYYEPGIQWFDWRTTWDVMVGRGINRQIRRAYGYLASRYRAGDKIVLVGFSRGAYAVRSLAGMVDQIGLLQREHATVRNIRTAYRHYESGSNSDVRRAFSDAHCHPETPIEMIGVWDTVKALGLRLPLLWRITEKKHLFHSHTLGQNVRHGFHALALDETRRAYMPVKWETRPDWRGVRMEQVWFRGTHGDVGGQIGAYVADRGLANIPLNWMLGRLDHCGVPLPRDWRGRFVENPNAPSTGNWRGLSVVFLSRKRRRVGLDPSEAIHPLAVEMRRGVRRLSQVRVAE
;
A
#
# COMPACT_ATOMS: atom_id res chain seq x y z
N MET A 1 40.65 -15.14 -12.01
CA MET A 1 39.77 -14.09 -12.58
C MET A 1 38.36 -14.07 -11.96
N PHE A 2 38.17 -14.40 -10.68
CA PHE A 2 36.82 -14.39 -10.04
C PHE A 2 36.92 -14.18 -8.52
N ARG A 3 37.54 -13.08 -8.07
CA ARG A 3 37.62 -12.76 -6.63
C ARG A 3 37.62 -11.26 -6.29
N ARG A 4 37.24 -10.38 -7.24
CA ARG A 4 37.25 -8.92 -7.04
C ARG A 4 35.90 -8.21 -7.20
N LEU A 5 34.78 -8.92 -7.41
CA LEU A 5 33.48 -8.27 -7.68
C LEU A 5 32.53 -8.13 -6.48
N PHE A 6 32.91 -8.54 -5.26
CA PHE A 6 31.97 -8.64 -4.12
C PHE A 6 32.30 -7.74 -2.91
N LYS A 7 32.96 -6.60 -3.11
CA LYS A 7 33.31 -5.66 -2.03
C LYS A 7 32.63 -4.28 -2.09
N TRP A 8 31.63 -4.09 -2.95
CA TRP A 8 30.99 -2.78 -3.15
C TRP A 8 29.59 -2.63 -2.50
N ILE A 9 29.14 -3.58 -1.68
CA ILE A 9 27.79 -3.56 -1.08
C ILE A 9 27.77 -3.21 0.42
N THR A 10 28.91 -2.90 1.06
CA THR A 10 28.94 -2.66 2.54
C THR A 10 29.73 -1.44 3.02
N ARG A 11 29.85 -0.37 2.22
CA ARG A 11 30.27 0.94 2.72
C ARG A 11 29.24 1.99 2.36
N GLY A 12 28.47 2.43 3.36
CA GLY A 12 27.65 3.63 3.24
C GLY A 12 28.53 4.83 2.86
N PRO A 13 28.01 5.83 2.14
CA PRO A 13 28.78 7.00 1.78
C PRO A 13 29.25 7.73 3.05
N ALA A 14 30.49 8.20 3.04
CA ALA A 14 31.01 9.08 4.08
C ALA A 14 30.18 10.37 4.13
N PRO A 15 30.03 11.02 5.30
CA PRO A 15 29.25 12.24 5.41
C PRO A 15 29.93 13.35 4.61
N GLN A 16 29.36 13.72 3.47
CA GLN A 16 29.70 14.97 2.79
C GLN A 16 29.15 16.13 3.61
N GLN A 17 30.03 17.03 4.05
CA GLN A 17 29.64 18.34 4.56
C GLN A 17 28.93 19.10 3.44
N ILE A 18 27.61 19.26 3.57
CA ILE A 18 26.81 20.10 2.69
C ILE A 18 26.97 21.53 3.18
N LYS A 19 27.57 22.38 2.34
CA LYS A 19 27.57 23.84 2.52
C LYS A 19 26.13 24.32 2.62
N GLU A 20 25.83 25.12 3.64
CA GLU A 20 24.53 25.76 3.82
C GLU A 20 24.25 26.67 2.62
N GLY A 21 23.47 26.13 1.68
CA GLY A 21 22.91 26.82 0.53
C GLY A 21 21.45 27.18 0.82
N THR A 22 21.15 28.44 0.55
CA THR A 22 19.84 29.10 0.60
C THR A 22 18.73 28.32 -0.12
N HIS A 23 17.59 28.14 0.56
CA HIS A 23 16.30 27.59 0.09
C HIS A 23 16.35 26.35 -0.83
N SER A 24 16.62 25.17 -0.26
CA SER A 24 16.45 23.88 -0.96
C SER A 24 14.96 23.56 -1.12
N ALA A 25 14.49 23.36 -2.34
CA ALA A 25 13.10 23.01 -2.67
C ALA A 25 12.59 21.80 -1.83
N SER A 26 11.31 21.83 -1.43
CA SER A 26 10.65 20.76 -0.66
C SER A 26 10.79 19.40 -1.36
N VAL A 27 11.10 18.36 -0.61
CA VAL A 27 11.24 16.99 -1.13
C VAL A 27 9.90 16.25 -1.03
N THR A 28 9.59 15.43 -2.04
CA THR A 28 8.47 14.47 -1.98
C THR A 28 9.00 13.09 -1.58
N HIS A 29 8.64 12.62 -0.39
CA HIS A 29 8.94 11.28 0.10
C HIS A 29 7.83 10.30 -0.29
N VAL A 30 8.14 9.35 -1.18
CA VAL A 30 7.23 8.29 -1.58
C VAL A 30 7.65 6.98 -0.92
N SER A 31 6.83 6.46 -0.01
CA SER A 31 7.06 5.15 0.63
C SER A 31 6.10 4.10 0.08
N ILE A 32 6.65 3.07 -0.55
CA ILE A 32 5.93 2.01 -1.25
C ILE A 32 6.12 0.68 -0.50
N LEU A 33 5.05 0.14 0.08
CA LEU A 33 5.05 -1.16 0.72
C LEU A 33 4.21 -2.14 -0.09
N ASP A 34 4.86 -3.17 -0.63
CA ASP A 34 4.23 -4.06 -1.60
C ASP A 34 3.52 -5.26 -0.96
N GLY A 35 2.68 -5.91 -1.77
CA GLY A 35 1.94 -7.11 -1.44
C GLY A 35 2.83 -8.34 -1.25
N THR A 36 2.26 -9.34 -0.62
CA THR A 36 2.95 -10.58 -0.27
C THR A 36 3.44 -11.34 -1.48
N MET A 37 4.64 -11.92 -1.41
CA MET A 37 5.25 -12.58 -2.57
C MET A 37 5.37 -11.65 -3.78
N SER A 38 5.54 -10.33 -3.55
CA SER A 38 5.80 -9.41 -4.64
C SER A 38 7.16 -9.68 -5.27
N SER A 39 7.27 -9.36 -6.54
CA SER A 39 8.48 -9.45 -7.33
C SER A 39 8.65 -8.19 -8.15
N LEU A 40 9.90 -7.79 -8.39
CA LEU A 40 10.25 -6.76 -9.36
C LEU A 40 10.80 -7.36 -10.67
N SER A 41 10.71 -8.69 -10.84
CA SER A 41 11.10 -9.35 -12.09
C SER A 41 10.18 -8.93 -13.23
N VAL A 42 10.76 -8.75 -14.41
CA VAL A 42 10.02 -8.33 -15.61
C VAL A 42 8.84 -9.26 -15.89
N GLY A 43 7.65 -8.68 -16.04
CA GLY A 43 6.39 -9.37 -16.31
C GLY A 43 5.71 -9.95 -15.06
N ARG A 44 6.29 -9.79 -13.87
CA ARG A 44 5.75 -10.30 -12.59
C ARG A 44 5.54 -9.22 -11.55
N GLU A 45 5.69 -7.96 -11.94
CA GLU A 45 5.55 -6.82 -11.04
C GLU A 45 4.10 -6.61 -10.63
N THR A 46 3.92 -6.29 -9.35
CA THR A 46 2.65 -5.72 -8.88
C THR A 46 2.50 -4.30 -9.40
N ASN A 47 1.30 -3.72 -9.24
CA ASN A 47 1.07 -2.31 -9.55
C ASN A 47 1.93 -1.39 -8.66
N ALA A 48 2.16 -1.75 -7.40
CA ALA A 48 3.09 -1.02 -6.53
C ALA A 48 4.54 -1.13 -7.02
N GLY A 49 4.96 -2.30 -7.51
CA GLY A 49 6.26 -2.51 -8.14
C GLY A 49 6.44 -1.70 -9.43
N HIS A 50 5.39 -1.58 -10.26
CA HIS A 50 5.41 -0.70 -11.43
C HIS A 50 5.55 0.77 -11.05
N VAL A 51 4.80 1.24 -10.03
CA VAL A 51 4.99 2.61 -9.51
C VAL A 51 6.42 2.84 -9.03
N PHE A 52 7.00 1.89 -8.30
CA PHE A 52 8.39 1.99 -7.87
C PHE A 52 9.35 2.13 -9.06
N LYS A 53 9.22 1.28 -10.08
CA LYS A 53 10.08 1.35 -11.28
C LYS A 53 9.96 2.67 -12.02
N LEU A 54 8.73 3.18 -12.21
CA LEU A 54 8.52 4.48 -12.84
C LEU A 54 9.17 5.62 -12.05
N LEU A 55 9.05 5.61 -10.72
CA LEU A 55 9.64 6.65 -9.88
C LEU A 55 11.16 6.56 -9.80
N GLN A 56 11.76 5.38 -10.03
CA GLN A 56 13.21 5.26 -10.16
C GLN A 56 13.74 5.96 -11.42
N GLU A 57 12.99 5.97 -12.52
CA GLU A 57 13.37 6.72 -13.73
C GLU A 57 13.37 8.24 -13.50
N VAL A 58 12.53 8.71 -12.57
CA VAL A 58 12.50 10.11 -12.13
C VAL A 58 13.58 10.40 -11.08
N GLY A 59 14.14 9.35 -10.46
CA GLY A 59 14.98 9.38 -9.26
C GLY A 59 16.32 10.12 -9.39
N GLU A 60 16.64 10.68 -10.55
CA GLU A 60 17.72 11.67 -10.71
C GLU A 60 17.34 13.06 -10.21
N SER A 61 16.06 13.31 -9.89
CA SER A 61 15.61 14.59 -9.33
C SER A 61 15.95 14.72 -7.84
N PRO A 62 16.60 15.83 -7.41
CA PRO A 62 16.89 16.08 -5.99
C PRO A 62 15.62 16.28 -5.13
N GLN A 63 14.44 16.37 -5.75
CA GLN A 63 13.15 16.63 -5.09
C GLN A 63 12.32 15.37 -4.84
N LEU A 64 12.81 14.17 -5.17
CA LEU A 64 12.09 12.91 -5.00
C LEU A 64 12.89 11.91 -4.16
N SER A 65 12.31 11.41 -3.08
CA SER A 65 12.88 10.38 -2.21
C SER A 65 12.00 9.15 -2.22
N VAL A 66 12.43 8.08 -2.86
CA VAL A 66 11.64 6.84 -3.00
C VAL A 66 12.15 5.76 -2.05
N TYR A 67 11.24 5.19 -1.25
CA TYR A 67 11.46 3.99 -0.45
C TYR A 67 10.58 2.87 -0.97
N TYR A 68 11.17 1.71 -1.25
CA TYR A 68 10.43 0.51 -1.59
C TYR A 68 10.79 -0.61 -0.64
N GLU A 69 9.77 -1.29 -0.14
CA GLU A 69 9.94 -2.49 0.64
C GLU A 69 9.13 -3.63 0.01
N PRO A 70 9.80 -4.73 -0.42
CA PRO A 70 9.10 -5.87 -0.97
C PRO A 70 8.18 -6.47 0.09
N GLY A 71 7.06 -7.05 -0.33
CA GLY A 71 6.20 -7.72 0.61
C GLY A 71 6.84 -8.98 1.17
N ILE A 72 6.30 -9.42 2.31
CA ILE A 72 6.80 -10.59 3.02
C ILE A 72 6.73 -11.80 2.09
N GLN A 73 7.86 -12.46 1.91
CA GLN A 73 7.97 -13.69 1.13
C GLN A 73 7.58 -14.88 2.01
N TRP A 74 6.82 -15.81 1.43
CA TRP A 74 6.27 -16.99 2.09
C TRP A 74 6.89 -18.24 1.46
N PHE A 75 7.89 -18.81 2.13
CA PHE A 75 8.70 -19.90 1.58
C PHE A 75 8.54 -21.23 2.33
N ASP A 76 7.89 -21.29 3.51
CA ASP A 76 7.81 -22.53 4.30
C ASP A 76 6.58 -22.57 5.25
N TRP A 77 6.02 -23.77 5.45
CA TRP A 77 4.98 -24.06 6.45
C TRP A 77 5.42 -23.73 7.88
N ARG A 78 6.73 -23.73 8.17
CA ARG A 78 7.28 -23.29 9.47
C ARG A 78 7.29 -21.76 9.66
N THR A 79 7.50 -20.98 8.61
CA THR A 79 7.45 -19.49 8.64
C THR A 79 6.03 -18.94 8.63
N THR A 80 5.06 -19.82 8.49
CA THR A 80 3.63 -19.51 8.55
C THR A 80 3.25 -18.86 9.87
N TRP A 81 3.82 -19.29 11.00
CA TRP A 81 3.55 -18.69 12.32
C TRP A 81 4.01 -17.22 12.40
N ASP A 82 5.19 -16.85 11.91
CA ASP A 82 5.67 -15.46 11.95
C ASP A 82 4.92 -14.52 11.01
N VAL A 83 4.42 -15.06 9.89
CA VAL A 83 3.56 -14.35 8.93
C VAL A 83 2.14 -14.22 9.47
N MET A 84 1.65 -15.21 10.21
CA MET A 84 0.34 -15.22 10.88
C MET A 84 0.28 -14.27 12.08
N VAL A 85 1.37 -14.09 12.83
CA VAL A 85 1.43 -13.23 14.04
C VAL A 85 1.66 -11.74 13.68
N GLY A 86 1.77 -11.40 12.39
CA GLY A 86 1.97 -10.00 11.96
C GLY A 86 3.35 -9.41 12.30
N ARG A 87 4.27 -10.21 12.88
CA ARG A 87 5.62 -9.77 13.27
C ARG A 87 6.40 -9.15 12.10
N GLY A 88 6.25 -9.72 10.91
CA GLY A 88 6.88 -9.20 9.69
C GLY A 88 6.38 -7.80 9.32
N ILE A 89 5.08 -7.55 9.43
CA ILE A 89 4.45 -6.27 9.10
C ILE A 89 4.83 -5.20 10.13
N ASN A 90 4.85 -5.55 11.42
CA ASN A 90 5.27 -4.62 12.47
C ASN A 90 6.73 -4.18 12.28
N ARG A 91 7.59 -5.05 11.72
CA ARG A 91 8.97 -4.68 11.33
C ARG A 91 8.98 -3.78 10.09
N GLN A 92 8.14 -4.08 9.10
CA GLN A 92 7.95 -3.26 7.89
C GLN A 92 7.55 -1.82 8.25
N ILE A 93 6.51 -1.65 9.06
CA ILE A 93 5.99 -0.34 9.51
C ILE A 93 7.09 0.46 10.22
N ARG A 94 7.80 -0.15 11.16
CA ARG A 94 8.89 0.52 11.90
C ARG A 94 10.06 0.93 11.00
N ARG A 95 10.40 0.11 9.99
CA ARG A 95 11.46 0.44 9.03
C ARG A 95 11.04 1.61 8.14
N ALA A 96 9.82 1.58 7.61
CA ALA A 96 9.27 2.67 6.81
C ALA A 96 9.18 3.98 7.62
N TYR A 97 8.67 3.91 8.86
CA TYR A 97 8.64 5.05 9.77
C TYR A 97 10.04 5.62 10.04
N GLY A 98 11.02 4.77 10.34
CA GLY A 98 12.40 5.21 10.56
C GLY A 98 13.07 5.79 9.31
N TYR A 99 12.81 5.20 8.13
CA TYR A 99 13.27 5.76 6.86
C TYR A 99 12.73 7.17 6.65
N LEU A 100 11.44 7.37 6.89
CA LEU A 100 10.77 8.65 6.73
C LEU A 100 11.28 9.68 7.75
N ALA A 101 11.26 9.34 9.04
CA ALA A 101 11.71 10.22 10.13
C ALA A 101 13.17 10.66 10.00
N SER A 102 14.04 9.80 9.47
CA SER A 102 15.46 10.15 9.26
C SER A 102 15.71 11.11 8.09
N ARG A 103 14.71 11.37 7.24
CA ARG A 103 14.86 12.16 6.00
C ARG A 103 13.97 13.40 5.95
N TYR A 104 12.76 13.28 6.49
CA TYR A 104 11.75 14.32 6.45
C TYR A 104 12.26 15.61 7.10
N ARG A 105 11.95 16.74 6.45
CA ARG A 105 12.08 18.09 6.97
C ARG A 105 10.70 18.74 6.93
N ALA A 106 10.49 19.72 7.82
CA ALA A 106 9.25 20.47 7.82
C ALA A 106 9.01 21.11 6.44
N GLY A 107 7.82 20.90 5.88
CA GLY A 107 7.44 21.34 4.53
C GLY A 107 7.62 20.30 3.43
N ASP A 108 8.26 19.17 3.69
CA ASP A 108 8.32 18.05 2.75
C ASP A 108 6.96 17.38 2.57
N LYS A 109 6.73 16.78 1.39
CA LYS A 109 5.49 16.05 1.09
C LYS A 109 5.65 14.57 1.37
N ILE A 110 4.64 13.96 1.98
CA ILE A 110 4.62 12.51 2.25
C ILE A 110 3.55 11.84 1.41
N VAL A 111 3.95 10.85 0.63
CA VAL A 111 3.07 10.00 -0.17
C VAL A 111 3.31 8.55 0.20
N LEU A 112 2.23 7.84 0.55
CA LEU A 112 2.28 6.46 0.96
C LEU A 112 1.52 5.59 -0.04
N VAL A 113 2.18 4.56 -0.57
CA VAL A 113 1.62 3.67 -1.58
C VAL A 113 1.70 2.23 -1.09
N GLY A 114 0.64 1.43 -1.29
CA GLY A 114 0.75 0.02 -0.94
C GLY A 114 -0.27 -0.90 -1.55
N PHE A 115 0.06 -2.18 -1.60
CA PHE A 115 -0.82 -3.23 -2.11
C PHE A 115 -1.05 -4.32 -1.05
N SER A 116 -2.29 -4.80 -0.91
CA SER A 116 -2.64 -5.96 -0.08
C SER A 116 -2.25 -5.79 1.40
N ARG A 117 -1.32 -6.59 1.91
CA ARG A 117 -0.73 -6.44 3.26
C ARG A 117 0.20 -5.23 3.37
N GLY A 118 0.86 -4.84 2.29
CA GLY A 118 1.61 -3.59 2.21
C GLY A 118 0.70 -2.36 2.29
N ALA A 119 -0.50 -2.42 1.70
CA ALA A 119 -1.54 -1.40 1.88
C ALA A 119 -1.96 -1.26 3.36
N TYR A 120 -2.07 -2.37 4.07
CA TYR A 120 -2.35 -2.36 5.51
C TYR A 120 -1.20 -1.74 6.30
N ALA A 121 0.04 -2.02 5.91
CA ALA A 121 1.24 -1.46 6.53
C ALA A 121 1.32 0.07 6.33
N VAL A 122 1.12 0.59 5.12
CA VAL A 122 1.15 2.06 4.89
C VAL A 122 0.01 2.79 5.59
N ARG A 123 -1.17 2.19 5.68
CA ARG A 123 -2.29 2.76 6.46
C ARG A 123 -1.98 2.78 7.95
N SER A 124 -1.32 1.74 8.45
CA SER A 124 -0.86 1.70 9.85
C SER A 124 0.26 2.70 10.12
N LEU A 125 1.16 2.90 9.16
CA LEU A 125 2.18 3.95 9.22
C LEU A 125 1.54 5.35 9.28
N ALA A 126 0.53 5.61 8.44
CA ALA A 126 -0.22 6.86 8.49
C ALA A 126 -0.91 7.08 9.83
N GLY A 127 -1.56 6.06 10.37
CA GLY A 127 -2.18 6.12 11.70
C GLY A 127 -1.18 6.34 12.82
N MET A 128 0.03 5.79 12.71
CA MET A 128 1.12 6.04 13.65
C MET A 128 1.58 7.51 13.59
N VAL A 129 1.72 8.08 12.39
CA VAL A 129 2.07 9.50 12.22
C VAL A 129 0.96 10.42 12.75
N ASP A 130 -0.30 10.09 12.49
CA ASP A 130 -1.47 10.86 12.97
C ASP A 130 -1.59 10.85 14.50
N GLN A 131 -1.38 9.70 15.14
CA GLN A 131 -1.59 9.57 16.59
C GLN A 131 -0.37 9.93 17.42
N ILE A 132 0.85 9.68 16.92
CA ILE A 132 2.10 9.86 17.69
C ILE A 132 2.94 11.04 17.17
N GLY A 133 2.78 11.43 15.91
CA GLY A 133 3.70 12.33 15.21
C GLY A 133 4.84 11.59 14.53
N LEU A 134 5.58 12.31 13.68
CA LEU A 134 6.79 11.82 13.03
C LEU A 134 8.01 12.34 13.79
N LEU A 135 8.91 11.45 14.22
CA LEU A 135 10.15 11.84 14.90
C LEU A 135 10.96 12.83 14.07
N GLN A 136 11.50 13.84 14.73
CA GLN A 136 12.53 14.70 14.15
C GLN A 136 13.78 13.89 13.87
N ARG A 137 14.57 14.33 12.88
CA ARG A 137 15.70 13.56 12.34
C ARG A 137 16.73 13.19 13.41
N GLU A 138 17.06 14.12 14.29
CA GLU A 138 17.96 13.95 15.44
C GLU A 138 17.44 12.94 16.47
N HIS A 139 16.13 12.74 16.53
CA HIS A 139 15.45 11.82 17.45
C HIS A 139 15.06 10.50 16.79
N ALA A 140 15.29 10.31 15.49
CA ALA A 140 14.97 9.11 14.71
C ALA A 140 15.88 7.90 15.03
N THR A 141 16.15 7.64 16.31
CA THR A 141 16.94 6.51 16.80
C THR A 141 16.11 5.22 16.81
N VAL A 142 16.78 4.07 16.74
CA VAL A 142 16.12 2.74 16.83
C VAL A 142 15.29 2.62 18.12
N ARG A 143 15.77 3.21 19.23
CA ARG A 143 15.05 3.22 20.51
C ARG A 143 13.76 4.02 20.40
N ASN A 144 13.83 5.27 19.91
CA ASN A 144 12.65 6.14 19.81
C ASN A 144 11.64 5.61 18.80
N ILE A 145 12.08 5.04 17.67
CA ILE A 145 11.17 4.39 16.71
C ILE A 145 10.40 3.24 17.35
N ARG A 146 11.06 2.42 18.19
CA ARG A 146 10.40 1.34 18.93
C ARG A 146 9.44 1.88 19.99
N THR A 147 9.80 2.96 20.68
CA THR A 147 8.96 3.62 21.67
C THR A 147 7.71 4.20 21.01
N ALA A 148 7.86 4.96 19.93
CA ALA A 148 6.74 5.52 19.15
C ALA A 148 5.79 4.40 18.68
N TYR A 149 6.32 3.30 18.14
CA TYR A 149 5.50 2.17 17.71
C TYR A 149 4.78 1.50 18.89
N ARG A 150 5.42 1.39 20.05
CA ARG A 150 4.81 0.85 21.27
C ARG A 150 3.64 1.72 21.73
N HIS A 151 3.79 3.05 21.73
CA HIS A 151 2.70 3.97 22.06
C HIS A 151 1.50 3.79 21.13
N TYR A 152 1.76 3.64 19.83
CA TYR A 152 0.73 3.36 18.82
C TYR A 152 0.06 1.99 19.03
N GLU A 153 0.82 0.96 19.39
CA GLU A 153 0.33 -0.40 19.57
C GLU A 153 -0.47 -0.58 20.87
N SER A 154 -0.05 0.05 21.97
CA SER A 154 -0.67 -0.12 23.28
C SER A 154 -1.86 0.81 23.52
N GLY A 155 -2.07 1.82 22.67
CA GLY A 155 -3.05 2.88 22.94
C GLY A 155 -2.75 3.61 24.24
N SER A 156 -1.47 3.91 24.50
CA SER A 156 -1.01 4.51 25.76
C SER A 156 -1.77 5.78 26.13
N ASN A 157 -1.86 6.07 27.44
CA ASN A 157 -2.46 7.29 27.98
C ASN A 157 -2.05 8.54 27.17
N SER A 158 -3.04 9.39 26.87
CA SER A 158 -2.90 10.60 26.05
C SER A 158 -1.75 11.50 26.50
N ASP A 159 -1.50 11.58 27.80
CA ASP A 159 -0.53 12.53 28.35
C ASP A 159 0.90 12.07 28.11
N VAL A 160 1.18 10.77 28.32
CA VAL A 160 2.50 10.18 28.02
C VAL A 160 2.80 10.26 26.53
N ARG A 161 1.78 10.00 25.70
CA ARG A 161 1.87 10.08 24.24
C ARG A 161 2.19 11.50 23.78
N ARG A 162 1.50 12.49 24.37
CA ARG A 162 1.70 13.91 24.08
C ARG A 162 3.10 14.37 24.49
N ALA A 163 3.52 14.08 25.73
CA ALA A 163 4.87 14.40 26.19
C ALA A 163 5.97 13.79 25.31
N PHE A 164 5.78 12.55 24.84
CA PHE A 164 6.71 11.92 23.90
C PHE A 164 6.73 12.65 22.55
N SER A 165 5.56 12.99 22.00
CA SER A 165 5.43 13.73 20.75
C SER A 165 6.08 15.11 20.85
N ASP A 166 5.75 15.89 21.88
CA ASP A 166 6.26 17.25 22.08
C ASP A 166 7.78 17.27 22.20
N ALA A 167 8.37 16.24 22.82
CA ALA A 167 9.81 16.14 23.03
C ALA A 167 10.59 15.62 21.81
N HIS A 168 9.98 14.88 20.88
CA HIS A 168 10.72 14.15 19.85
C HIS A 168 10.19 14.25 18.42
N CYS A 169 8.94 14.68 18.23
CA CYS A 169 8.26 14.68 16.93
C CYS A 169 8.16 16.08 16.34
N HIS A 170 7.90 16.14 15.03
CA HIS A 170 7.49 17.37 14.38
C HIS A 170 6.10 17.81 14.88
N PRO A 171 5.83 19.13 15.02
CA PRO A 171 4.53 19.64 15.45
C PRO A 171 3.41 19.27 14.47
N GLU A 172 3.71 19.32 13.17
CA GLU A 172 2.80 18.98 12.09
C GLU A 172 3.50 18.07 11.08
N THR A 173 2.76 17.10 10.57
CA THR A 173 3.25 16.16 9.53
C THR A 173 2.09 15.75 8.63
N PRO A 174 1.70 16.63 7.68
CA PRO A 174 0.64 16.30 6.73
C PRO A 174 1.09 15.17 5.80
N ILE A 175 0.18 14.23 5.56
CA ILE A 175 0.33 13.18 4.55
C ILE A 175 -0.46 13.63 3.33
N GLU A 176 0.24 13.92 2.24
CA GLU A 176 -0.38 14.42 1.01
C GLU A 176 -1.31 13.37 0.40
N MET A 177 -0.88 12.12 0.35
CA MET A 177 -1.64 11.05 -0.28
C MET A 177 -1.38 9.68 0.35
N ILE A 178 -2.44 8.90 0.50
CA ILE A 178 -2.39 7.44 0.69
C ILE A 178 -3.06 6.78 -0.52
N GLY A 179 -2.27 6.09 -1.35
CA GLY A 179 -2.74 5.33 -2.51
C GLY A 179 -2.62 3.84 -2.28
N VAL A 180 -3.73 3.10 -2.25
CA VAL A 180 -3.71 1.67 -1.95
C VAL A 180 -4.49 0.82 -2.93
N TRP A 181 -3.97 -0.38 -3.22
CA TRP A 181 -4.71 -1.45 -3.89
C TRP A 181 -5.12 -2.51 -2.87
N ASP A 182 -6.42 -2.76 -2.82
CA ASP A 182 -7.08 -3.88 -2.19
C ASP A 182 -6.53 -4.27 -0.80
N THR A 183 -6.55 -3.31 0.14
CA THR A 183 -6.11 -3.52 1.52
C THR A 183 -6.79 -4.74 2.13
N VAL A 184 -6.01 -5.69 2.63
CA VAL A 184 -6.51 -6.87 3.37
C VAL A 184 -5.83 -6.97 4.72
N LYS A 185 -6.54 -7.44 5.73
CA LYS A 185 -5.93 -7.71 7.04
C LYS A 185 -4.85 -8.78 6.87
N ALA A 186 -3.79 -8.66 7.65
CA ALA A 186 -2.86 -9.76 7.86
C ALA A 186 -3.50 -10.81 8.77
N LEU A 187 -4.54 -11.50 8.26
CA LEU A 187 -5.20 -12.54 9.02
C LEU A 187 -4.62 -13.91 8.63
N GLY A 188 -4.30 -14.69 9.66
CA GLY A 188 -3.79 -16.05 9.52
C GLY A 188 -4.73 -16.93 8.70
N LEU A 189 -4.13 -17.90 8.01
CA LEU A 189 -4.86 -18.92 7.28
C LEU A 189 -5.92 -19.56 8.20
N ARG A 190 -7.19 -19.38 7.85
CA ARG A 190 -8.32 -20.07 8.49
C ARG A 190 -8.36 -21.51 7.96
N LEU A 191 -7.46 -22.34 8.46
CA LEU A 191 -7.45 -23.78 8.19
C LEU A 191 -8.47 -24.49 9.10
N PRO A 192 -9.13 -25.58 8.62
CA PRO A 192 -9.93 -26.45 9.46
C PRO A 192 -9.16 -26.88 10.72
N LEU A 193 -9.84 -26.85 11.88
CA LEU A 193 -9.35 -27.14 13.23
C LEU A 193 -8.31 -26.18 13.86
N LEU A 194 -7.74 -25.19 13.16
CA LEU A 194 -6.75 -24.24 13.73
C LEU A 194 -7.34 -22.88 14.16
N TRP A 195 -8.62 -22.64 13.88
CA TRP A 195 -9.33 -21.37 14.14
C TRP A 195 -9.29 -20.91 15.61
N ARG A 196 -9.14 -21.85 16.57
CA ARG A 196 -9.15 -21.57 18.02
C ARG A 196 -7.87 -20.91 18.54
N ILE A 197 -6.80 -20.86 17.74
CA ILE A 197 -5.47 -20.40 18.21
C ILE A 197 -5.18 -18.97 17.70
N THR A 198 -5.97 -18.44 16.76
CA THR A 198 -5.65 -17.17 16.09
C THR A 198 -6.71 -16.11 16.35
N GLU A 199 -6.83 -15.70 17.61
CA GLU A 199 -7.48 -14.44 17.95
C GLU A 199 -6.67 -13.67 18.99
N LYS A 200 -6.67 -12.35 18.80
CA LYS A 200 -6.18 -11.29 19.70
C LYS A 200 -4.66 -11.09 19.70
N LYS A 201 -4.21 -10.24 18.78
CA LYS A 201 -3.49 -8.98 19.05
C LYS A 201 -3.06 -8.37 17.71
N HIS A 202 -2.98 -7.05 17.63
CA HIS A 202 -2.53 -6.28 16.44
C HIS A 202 -3.59 -6.04 15.35
N LEU A 203 -4.76 -5.54 15.77
CA LEU A 203 -5.67 -4.86 14.86
C LEU A 203 -5.28 -3.39 14.82
N PHE A 204 -5.06 -2.88 13.61
CA PHE A 204 -5.11 -1.46 13.28
C PHE A 204 -6.28 -0.79 14.02
N HIS A 205 -5.99 0.32 14.70
CA HIS A 205 -6.92 0.93 15.64
C HIS A 205 -7.99 1.83 14.99
N SER A 206 -8.00 2.04 13.66
CA SER A 206 -9.07 2.86 13.07
C SER A 206 -9.40 2.55 11.62
N HIS A 207 -10.63 2.15 11.31
CA HIS A 207 -11.12 2.05 9.93
C HIS A 207 -11.22 3.40 9.19
N THR A 208 -10.69 4.49 9.75
CA THR A 208 -10.81 5.86 9.24
C THR A 208 -9.47 6.39 8.73
N LEU A 209 -9.49 7.44 7.91
CA LEU A 209 -8.29 8.23 7.63
C LEU A 209 -7.97 9.13 8.83
N GLY A 210 -6.67 9.38 9.05
CA GLY A 210 -6.18 10.36 10.03
C GLY A 210 -6.54 11.78 9.61
N GLN A 211 -6.56 12.70 10.57
CA GLN A 211 -6.84 14.11 10.30
C GLN A 211 -5.67 14.80 9.58
N ASN A 212 -4.47 14.22 9.68
CA ASN A 212 -3.29 14.67 8.94
C ASN A 212 -3.26 14.20 7.48
N VAL A 213 -4.22 13.41 6.99
CA VAL A 213 -4.24 12.88 5.61
C VAL A 213 -5.08 13.77 4.70
N ARG A 214 -4.49 14.29 3.61
CA ARG A 214 -5.20 15.14 2.64
C ARG A 214 -5.96 14.33 1.60
N HIS A 215 -5.35 13.29 1.03
CA HIS A 215 -5.98 12.47 0.00
C HIS A 215 -5.89 10.96 0.31
N GLY A 216 -7.00 10.25 0.14
CA GLY A 216 -7.06 8.79 0.26
C GLY A 216 -7.66 8.17 -0.99
N PHE A 217 -6.90 7.30 -1.67
CA PHE A 217 -7.33 6.61 -2.88
C PHE A 217 -7.19 5.10 -2.69
N HIS A 218 -8.29 4.37 -2.82
CA HIS A 218 -8.32 2.91 -2.63
C HIS A 218 -8.95 2.23 -3.84
N ALA A 219 -8.14 1.48 -4.60
CA ALA A 219 -8.63 0.58 -5.64
C ALA A 219 -9.05 -0.77 -5.04
N LEU A 220 -10.30 -1.19 -5.24
CA LEU A 220 -10.90 -2.38 -4.65
C LEU A 220 -11.24 -3.44 -5.70
N ALA A 221 -10.95 -4.70 -5.42
CA ALA A 221 -11.32 -5.83 -6.28
C ALA A 221 -12.81 -6.17 -6.15
N LEU A 222 -13.56 -6.02 -7.24
CA LEU A 222 -15.01 -6.24 -7.27
C LEU A 222 -15.39 -7.72 -7.28
N ASP A 223 -14.62 -8.54 -7.99
CA ASP A 223 -14.95 -9.94 -8.27
C ASP A 223 -14.18 -10.93 -7.37
N GLU A 224 -13.44 -10.42 -6.38
CA GLU A 224 -12.80 -11.22 -5.34
C GLU A 224 -13.84 -11.82 -4.38
N THR A 225 -13.75 -13.13 -4.14
CA THR A 225 -14.71 -13.86 -3.32
C THR A 225 -14.10 -14.55 -2.11
N ARG A 226 -12.78 -14.74 -2.05
CA ARG A 226 -12.13 -15.44 -0.94
C ARG A 226 -12.20 -14.60 0.32
N ARG A 227 -12.75 -15.15 1.41
CA ARG A 227 -12.90 -14.43 2.68
C ARG A 227 -11.56 -14.04 3.30
N ALA A 228 -10.48 -14.78 3.00
CA ALA A 228 -9.13 -14.42 3.41
C ALA A 228 -8.67 -13.06 2.86
N TYR A 229 -9.20 -12.66 1.69
CA TYR A 229 -8.96 -11.35 1.08
C TYR A 229 -10.16 -10.42 1.28
N MET A 230 -10.85 -10.48 2.41
CA MET A 230 -11.90 -9.50 2.71
C MET A 230 -11.27 -8.11 2.86
N PRO A 231 -11.74 -7.09 2.11
CA PRO A 231 -11.08 -5.82 2.06
C PRO A 231 -11.33 -5.04 3.36
N VAL A 232 -10.31 -4.35 3.83
CA VAL A 232 -10.44 -3.34 4.88
C VAL A 232 -10.74 -2.02 4.19
N LYS A 233 -12.00 -1.59 4.20
CA LYS A 233 -12.40 -0.30 3.63
C LYS A 233 -12.09 0.84 4.57
N TRP A 234 -12.11 2.07 4.06
CA TRP A 234 -12.24 3.26 4.88
C TRP A 234 -13.71 3.54 5.19
N GLU A 235 -13.93 4.13 6.34
CA GLU A 235 -15.20 4.74 6.75
C GLU A 235 -15.02 6.26 6.71
N THR A 236 -15.86 6.92 5.93
CA THR A 236 -15.90 8.37 5.81
C THR A 236 -16.50 8.95 7.07
N ARG A 237 -15.68 9.65 7.87
CA ARG A 237 -16.17 10.35 9.05
C ARG A 237 -16.71 11.73 8.64
N PRO A 238 -17.83 12.20 9.21
CA PRO A 238 -18.34 13.54 8.96
C PRO A 238 -17.36 14.67 9.36
N ASP A 239 -16.49 14.41 10.34
CA ASP A 239 -15.50 15.37 10.86
C ASP A 239 -14.12 15.23 10.21
N TRP A 240 -13.97 14.42 9.16
CA TRP A 240 -12.69 14.30 8.46
C TRP A 240 -12.42 15.54 7.62
N ARG A 241 -11.25 16.16 7.84
CA ARG A 241 -10.87 17.46 7.24
C ARG A 241 -9.98 17.32 5.98
N GLY A 242 -9.85 16.12 5.44
CA GLY A 242 -9.10 15.92 4.21
C GLY A 242 -9.80 16.50 3.00
N VAL A 243 -9.10 16.48 1.87
CA VAL A 243 -9.55 17.06 0.62
C VAL A 243 -10.39 16.06 -0.18
N ARG A 244 -9.94 14.80 -0.29
CA ARG A 244 -10.62 13.81 -1.15
C ARG A 244 -10.38 12.37 -0.71
N MET A 245 -11.46 11.62 -0.54
CA MET A 245 -11.44 10.17 -0.33
C MET A 245 -12.18 9.48 -1.47
N GLU A 246 -11.54 8.51 -2.13
CA GLU A 246 -12.18 7.65 -3.14
C GLU A 246 -11.87 6.19 -2.87
N GLN A 247 -12.92 5.37 -2.90
CA GLN A 247 -12.85 3.92 -2.84
C GLN A 247 -13.47 3.34 -4.11
N VAL A 248 -12.64 3.10 -5.14
CA VAL A 248 -13.12 2.73 -6.47
C VAL A 248 -13.05 1.22 -6.69
N TRP A 249 -14.16 0.62 -7.07
CA TRP A 249 -14.28 -0.81 -7.36
C TRP A 249 -13.97 -1.09 -8.82
N PHE A 250 -12.95 -1.93 -9.04
CA PHE A 250 -12.50 -2.37 -10.36
C PHE A 250 -12.88 -3.83 -10.61
N ARG A 251 -13.18 -4.17 -11.86
CA ARG A 251 -13.37 -5.55 -12.31
C ARG A 251 -12.12 -6.38 -12.00
N GLY A 252 -12.33 -7.64 -11.64
CA GLY A 252 -11.27 -8.58 -11.32
C GLY A 252 -11.14 -8.90 -9.84
N THR A 253 -10.22 -9.81 -9.55
CA THR A 253 -9.88 -10.33 -8.23
C THR A 253 -8.73 -9.55 -7.59
N HIS A 254 -8.30 -9.96 -6.39
CA HIS A 254 -7.20 -9.31 -5.66
C HIS A 254 -5.92 -9.14 -6.50
N GLY A 255 -5.55 -10.17 -7.27
CA GLY A 255 -4.36 -10.15 -8.13
C GLY A 255 -4.54 -9.22 -9.33
N ASP A 256 -5.74 -9.19 -9.93
CA ASP A 256 -6.05 -8.31 -11.06
C ASP A 256 -5.99 -6.85 -10.64
N VAL A 257 -6.52 -6.48 -9.47
CA VAL A 257 -6.47 -5.09 -9.01
C VAL A 257 -5.07 -4.69 -8.51
N GLY A 258 -4.37 -5.62 -7.88
CA GLY A 258 -3.02 -5.40 -7.36
C GLY A 258 -1.89 -5.55 -8.36
N GLY A 259 -2.16 -6.08 -9.56
CA GLY A 259 -1.13 -6.42 -10.55
C GLY A 259 -0.32 -7.68 -10.23
N GLN A 260 -0.65 -8.43 -9.18
CA GLN A 260 0.04 -9.68 -8.83
C GLN A 260 -0.48 -10.85 -9.68
N ILE A 261 -0.24 -10.77 -10.99
CA ILE A 261 -0.76 -11.72 -11.99
C ILE A 261 0.20 -12.89 -12.29
N GLY A 262 1.37 -12.93 -11.66
CA GLY A 262 2.33 -14.03 -11.82
C GLY A 262 2.80 -14.17 -13.28
N ALA A 263 2.74 -15.38 -13.85
CA ALA A 263 3.13 -15.63 -15.24
C ALA A 263 2.00 -15.39 -16.26
N TYR A 264 0.82 -14.92 -15.82
CA TYR A 264 -0.35 -14.75 -16.67
C TYR A 264 -0.31 -13.38 -17.37
N VAL A 265 0.61 -13.21 -18.32
CA VAL A 265 0.83 -11.93 -19.02
C VAL A 265 -0.43 -11.43 -19.73
N ALA A 266 -1.29 -12.33 -20.21
CA ALA A 266 -2.57 -11.98 -20.84
C ALA A 266 -3.52 -11.19 -19.91
N ASP A 267 -3.40 -11.37 -18.58
CA ASP A 267 -4.24 -10.71 -17.58
C ASP A 267 -3.77 -9.26 -17.32
N ARG A 268 -2.59 -8.87 -17.82
CA ARG A 268 -1.93 -7.58 -17.53
C ARG A 268 -2.78 -6.37 -17.94
N GLY A 269 -3.48 -6.46 -19.07
CA GLY A 269 -4.31 -5.36 -19.56
C GLY A 269 -5.48 -5.02 -18.63
N LEU A 270 -6.06 -6.01 -17.93
CA LEU A 270 -7.09 -5.77 -16.92
C LEU A 270 -6.48 -5.07 -15.70
N ALA A 271 -5.30 -5.53 -15.29
CA ALA A 271 -4.60 -5.03 -14.12
C ALA A 271 -3.94 -3.65 -14.32
N ASN A 272 -3.81 -3.21 -15.58
CA ASN A 272 -3.33 -1.87 -15.93
C ASN A 272 -4.37 -0.78 -15.69
N ILE A 273 -5.67 -1.09 -15.72
CA ILE A 273 -6.75 -0.13 -15.45
C ILE A 273 -6.62 0.50 -14.04
N PRO A 274 -6.56 -0.29 -12.94
CA PRO A 274 -6.34 0.28 -11.61
C PRO A 274 -4.93 0.84 -11.40
N LEU A 275 -3.94 0.47 -12.22
CA LEU A 275 -2.61 1.09 -12.20
C LEU A 275 -2.67 2.52 -12.76
N ASN A 276 -3.20 2.70 -13.98
CA ASN A 276 -3.34 4.01 -14.61
C ASN A 276 -4.23 4.95 -13.81
N TRP A 277 -5.31 4.42 -13.22
CA TRP A 277 -6.13 5.21 -12.30
C TRP A 277 -5.31 5.76 -11.12
N MET A 278 -4.49 4.91 -10.48
CA MET A 278 -3.64 5.33 -9.37
C MET A 278 -2.53 6.30 -9.81
N LEU A 279 -1.91 6.07 -10.98
CA LEU A 279 -0.92 6.99 -11.55
C LEU A 279 -1.53 8.38 -11.80
N GLY A 280 -2.77 8.45 -12.28
CA GLY A 280 -3.49 9.72 -12.40
C GLY A 280 -3.73 10.42 -11.06
N ARG A 281 -3.91 9.66 -9.96
CA ARG A 281 -4.01 10.23 -8.61
C ARG A 281 -2.67 10.70 -8.06
N LEU A 282 -1.59 9.96 -8.32
CA LEU A 282 -0.22 10.40 -8.00
C LEU A 282 0.13 11.70 -8.72
N ASP A 283 -0.16 11.78 -10.02
CA ASP A 283 0.02 12.98 -10.86
C ASP A 283 -0.79 14.17 -10.30
N HIS A 284 -2.06 13.95 -9.95
CA HIS A 284 -2.92 14.96 -9.33
C HIS A 284 -2.37 15.51 -8.01
N CYS A 285 -1.74 14.66 -7.19
CA CYS A 285 -1.09 15.06 -5.95
C CYS A 285 0.33 15.64 -6.15
N GLY A 286 0.76 15.84 -7.40
CA GLY A 286 2.04 16.44 -7.76
C GLY A 286 3.24 15.53 -7.54
N VAL A 287 3.05 14.21 -7.53
CA VAL A 287 4.17 13.26 -7.58
C VAL A 287 4.76 13.29 -8.99
N PRO A 288 6.07 13.54 -9.14
CA PRO A 288 6.67 13.61 -10.47
C PRO A 288 6.70 12.23 -11.12
N LEU A 289 6.12 12.12 -12.32
CA LEU A 289 6.06 10.92 -13.15
C LEU A 289 6.75 11.17 -14.50
N PRO A 290 7.27 10.14 -15.19
CA PRO A 290 7.84 10.29 -16.53
C PRO A 290 6.82 10.89 -17.51
N ARG A 291 7.23 11.80 -18.41
CA ARG A 291 6.30 12.56 -19.28
C ARG A 291 5.34 11.68 -20.09
N ASP A 292 5.80 10.50 -20.49
CA ASP A 292 5.09 9.53 -21.33
C ASP A 292 4.32 8.47 -20.53
N TRP A 293 4.22 8.59 -19.19
CA TRP A 293 3.65 7.55 -18.32
C TRP A 293 2.25 7.09 -18.75
N ARG A 294 1.41 8.01 -19.27
CA ARG A 294 0.02 7.76 -19.68
C ARG A 294 -0.11 6.71 -20.79
N GLY A 295 0.92 6.54 -21.62
CA GLY A 295 0.90 5.58 -22.74
C GLY A 295 1.55 4.23 -22.43
N ARG A 296 2.20 4.07 -21.26
CA ARG A 296 3.07 2.91 -21.00
C ARG A 296 2.34 1.64 -20.59
N PHE A 297 1.16 1.75 -19.99
CA PHE A 297 0.40 0.61 -19.50
C PHE A 297 -0.89 0.48 -20.29
N VAL A 298 -0.85 -0.35 -21.33
CA VAL A 298 -2.01 -0.59 -22.21
C VAL A 298 -3.13 -1.25 -21.41
N GLU A 299 -4.29 -0.60 -21.38
CA GLU A 299 -5.50 -1.12 -20.75
C GLU A 299 -6.23 -2.07 -21.70
N ASN A 300 -6.77 -3.16 -21.14
CA ASN A 300 -7.69 -4.01 -21.86
C ASN A 300 -8.77 -4.49 -20.89
N PRO A 301 -9.97 -3.87 -20.91
CA PRO A 301 -11.07 -4.29 -20.05
C PRO A 301 -11.40 -5.76 -20.26
N ASN A 302 -11.37 -6.23 -21.50
CA ASN A 302 -11.73 -7.58 -21.91
C ASN A 302 -10.65 -8.62 -21.62
N ALA A 303 -9.49 -8.23 -21.09
CA ALA A 303 -8.47 -9.18 -20.71
C ALA A 303 -8.99 -10.19 -19.67
N PRO A 304 -8.47 -11.42 -19.71
CA PRO A 304 -8.80 -12.44 -18.72
C PRO A 304 -8.47 -11.98 -17.30
N SER A 305 -9.22 -12.51 -16.34
CA SER A 305 -8.92 -12.37 -14.92
C SER A 305 -8.11 -13.57 -14.46
N THR A 306 -7.17 -13.32 -13.55
CA THR A 306 -6.43 -14.35 -12.80
C THR A 306 -7.38 -15.31 -12.07
N GLY A 307 -8.58 -14.82 -11.73
CA GLY A 307 -9.68 -15.62 -11.21
C GLY A 307 -9.47 -16.08 -9.78
N ASN A 308 -10.56 -16.60 -9.19
CA ASN A 308 -10.55 -16.97 -7.78
C ASN A 308 -10.13 -18.43 -7.51
N TRP A 309 -9.77 -19.19 -8.54
CA TRP A 309 -9.57 -20.65 -8.48
C TRP A 309 -8.25 -21.13 -9.11
N ARG A 310 -7.35 -20.23 -9.51
CA ARG A 310 -6.04 -20.58 -10.08
C ARG A 310 -4.91 -20.50 -9.03
N GLY A 311 -3.90 -21.36 -9.18
CA GLY A 311 -2.71 -21.38 -8.31
C GLY A 311 -3.05 -21.62 -6.84
N LEU A 312 -2.43 -20.90 -5.91
CA LEU A 312 -2.71 -21.01 -4.46
C LEU A 312 -4.14 -20.61 -4.06
N SER A 313 -4.92 -20.03 -4.97
CA SER A 313 -6.29 -19.57 -4.70
C SER A 313 -7.26 -20.70 -4.36
N VAL A 314 -7.00 -21.93 -4.79
CA VAL A 314 -7.86 -23.10 -4.53
C VAL A 314 -7.89 -23.47 -3.04
N VAL A 315 -6.82 -23.16 -2.29
CA VAL A 315 -6.71 -23.48 -0.86
C VAL A 315 -7.68 -22.65 0.00
N PHE A 316 -8.15 -21.50 -0.52
CA PHE A 316 -9.10 -20.64 0.18
C PHE A 316 -10.55 -21.05 -0.10
N LEU A 317 -11.01 -22.05 0.64
CA LEU A 317 -12.35 -22.65 0.48
C LEU A 317 -13.50 -21.69 0.87
N SER A 318 -13.29 -20.85 1.90
CA SER A 318 -14.34 -19.95 2.38
C SER A 318 -14.52 -18.74 1.45
N ARG A 319 -15.74 -18.57 0.91
CA ARG A 319 -16.06 -17.56 -0.09
C ARG A 319 -17.30 -16.74 0.25
N LYS A 320 -17.31 -15.46 -0.12
CA LYS A 320 -18.42 -14.52 0.00
C LYS A 320 -18.21 -13.35 -0.97
N ARG A 321 -19.25 -12.95 -1.71
CA ARG A 321 -19.21 -11.74 -2.53
C ARG A 321 -19.00 -10.50 -1.67
N ARG A 322 -18.23 -9.54 -2.18
CA ARG A 322 -17.97 -8.27 -1.50
C ARG A 322 -19.19 -7.35 -1.59
N ARG A 323 -19.38 -6.53 -0.55
CA ARG A 323 -20.46 -5.52 -0.47
C ARG A 323 -19.91 -4.17 -0.92
N VAL A 324 -20.59 -3.58 -1.89
CA VAL A 324 -20.24 -2.33 -2.57
C VAL A 324 -21.24 -1.25 -2.19
N GLY A 325 -20.79 -0.01 -2.08
CA GLY A 325 -21.65 1.16 -1.84
C GLY A 325 -22.17 1.25 -0.41
N LEU A 326 -21.35 0.87 0.57
CA LEU A 326 -21.69 1.03 1.99
C LEU A 326 -21.21 2.37 2.56
N ASP A 327 -20.27 3.02 1.87
CA ASP A 327 -19.69 4.31 2.24
C ASP A 327 -19.83 5.31 1.08
N PRO A 328 -20.09 6.61 1.35
CA PRO A 328 -20.26 7.63 0.31
C PRO A 328 -19.02 7.85 -0.56
N SER A 329 -17.82 7.46 -0.10
CA SER A 329 -16.59 7.52 -0.91
C SER A 329 -16.49 6.39 -1.95
N GLU A 330 -17.43 5.42 -1.95
CA GLU A 330 -17.40 4.29 -2.86
C GLU A 330 -17.99 4.59 -4.25
N ALA A 331 -17.26 4.20 -5.30
CA ALA A 331 -17.74 4.25 -6.69
C ALA A 331 -17.34 2.99 -7.46
N ILE A 332 -18.11 2.60 -8.48
CA ILE A 332 -17.71 1.51 -9.39
C ILE A 332 -17.08 2.13 -10.63
N HIS A 333 -15.91 1.63 -11.04
CA HIS A 333 -15.25 2.11 -12.24
C HIS A 333 -16.14 1.88 -13.49
N PRO A 334 -16.29 2.84 -14.41
CA PRO A 334 -17.21 2.72 -15.56
C PRO A 334 -16.99 1.44 -16.39
N LEU A 335 -15.74 1.08 -16.66
CA LEU A 335 -15.37 -0.14 -17.40
C LEU A 335 -15.83 -1.44 -16.70
N ALA A 336 -16.02 -1.43 -15.38
CA ALA A 336 -16.59 -2.56 -14.65
C ALA A 336 -18.13 -2.64 -14.78
N VAL A 337 -18.80 -1.51 -15.02
CA VAL A 337 -20.26 -1.41 -15.20
C VAL A 337 -20.67 -1.87 -16.60
N GLU A 338 -20.00 -1.39 -17.64
CA GLU A 338 -20.32 -1.69 -19.05
C GLU A 338 -20.31 -3.20 -19.33
N MET A 339 -19.34 -3.91 -18.75
CA MET A 339 -19.20 -5.35 -18.90
C MET A 339 -20.29 -6.16 -18.22
N ARG A 340 -20.78 -5.72 -17.06
CA ARG A 340 -21.92 -6.36 -16.40
C ARG A 340 -23.21 -6.19 -17.22
N ARG A 341 -23.36 -5.05 -17.89
CA ARG A 341 -24.49 -4.78 -18.81
C ARG A 341 -24.39 -5.62 -20.08
N GLY A 342 -23.19 -5.76 -20.66
CA GLY A 342 -22.94 -6.61 -21.83
C GLY A 342 -23.23 -8.10 -21.58
N VAL A 343 -22.79 -8.64 -20.43
CA VAL A 343 -23.09 -10.03 -20.04
C VAL A 343 -24.59 -10.26 -19.85
N ARG A 344 -25.31 -9.31 -19.23
CA ARG A 344 -26.78 -9.40 -19.06
C ARG A 344 -27.52 -9.42 -20.41
N ARG A 345 -27.11 -8.59 -21.37
CA ARG A 345 -27.69 -8.61 -22.74
C ARG A 345 -27.46 -9.96 -23.43
N LEU A 346 -26.23 -10.50 -23.39
CA LEU A 346 -25.92 -11.79 -24.01
C LEU A 346 -26.66 -12.97 -23.34
N SER A 347 -26.86 -12.93 -22.02
CA SER A 347 -27.66 -13.93 -21.32
C SER A 347 -29.16 -13.83 -21.61
N GLN A 348 -29.68 -12.65 -21.97
CA GLN A 348 -31.08 -12.49 -22.38
C GLN A 348 -31.32 -12.96 -23.81
N VAL A 349 -30.34 -12.78 -24.70
CA VAL A 349 -30.42 -13.28 -26.08
C VAL A 349 -30.39 -14.82 -26.13
N ARG A 350 -29.59 -15.47 -25.28
CA ARG A 350 -29.52 -16.95 -25.22
C ARG A 350 -30.68 -17.66 -24.54
N VAL A 351 -31.62 -16.93 -23.92
CA VAL A 351 -32.82 -17.51 -23.29
C VAL A 351 -34.05 -17.30 -24.19
N ALA A 352 -33.89 -16.60 -25.31
CA ALA A 352 -34.94 -16.32 -26.28
C ALA A 352 -34.81 -17.17 -27.58
N GLU A 353 -33.97 -18.20 -27.58
CA GLU A 353 -33.82 -19.18 -28.67
C GLU A 353 -34.38 -20.55 -28.28
#